data_AF-A0A820HW83-F1
#
_entry.id   AF-A0A820HW83-F1
#
_cell.length_a   1.000
_cell.length_b   1.000
_cell.length_c   1.000
_cell.angle_alpha   90.00
_cell.angle_beta   90.00
_cell.angle_gamma   90.00
#
_symmetry.space_group_name_H-M   'P 1'
#
loop_
_entity.id
_entity.type
_entity.pdbx_description
1 polymer ?
#
loop_
_entity_poly.entity_id
_entity_poly.type
_entity_poly.pdbx_seq_one_letter_code
_entity_poly.pdbx_strand_id
1 'polypeptide(L)'
;MAVDLINTGAKCDHIDVHHKKHTGHSEKLSKTYCNDLNNSFITSFSFQIPTHISTAQVAINGPYFIGAIRLCLHGLPTYVNDEDEHRELKELDVCTLFHTDKQTIGRSTYFNADFVRVVNVTKPLRRNQHTNYSALWKPITTYIDNLSDDLYYAKYGEYLRYASDQTTFTVKFKEQNYYVQNNKSPIIRRGAITFHTFMFMFLLIDTI
;
A
#
# COMPACT_ATOMS: atom_id res chain seq x y z
N MET A 1 0.31 5.05 -5.95
CA MET A 1 -1.01 4.57 -5.50
C MET A 1 -1.96 4.57 -6.67
N ALA A 2 -2.79 3.54 -6.78
CA ALA A 2 -3.90 3.45 -7.73
C ALA A 2 -5.23 3.35 -6.96
N VAL A 3 -6.27 3.92 -7.53
CA VAL A 3 -7.62 3.95 -7.00
C VAL A 3 -8.57 3.60 -8.13
N ASP A 4 -9.44 2.62 -7.89
CA ASP A 4 -10.52 2.29 -8.79
C ASP A 4 -11.84 2.58 -8.11
N LEU A 5 -12.62 3.44 -8.72
CA LEU A 5 -14.01 3.69 -8.37
C LEU A 5 -14.85 2.68 -9.14
N ILE A 6 -15.66 1.88 -8.46
CA ILE A 6 -16.44 0.80 -9.05
C ILE A 6 -17.92 1.13 -8.90
N ASN A 7 -18.68 0.84 -9.95
CA ASN A 7 -20.06 1.24 -10.09
C ASN A 7 -20.21 2.76 -9.90
N THR A 8 -19.53 3.51 -10.77
CA THR A 8 -19.60 4.97 -10.81
C THR A 8 -19.73 5.51 -12.22
N GLY A 9 -20.33 6.69 -12.35
CA GLY A 9 -20.30 7.51 -13.56
C GLY A 9 -19.27 8.65 -13.52
N ALA A 10 -18.43 8.70 -12.48
CA ALA A 10 -17.42 9.73 -12.33
C ALA A 10 -16.37 9.62 -13.45
N LYS A 11 -16.09 10.74 -14.12
CA LYS A 11 -15.05 10.81 -15.16
C LYS A 11 -13.75 11.32 -14.58
N CYS A 12 -12.64 11.03 -15.25
CA CYS A 12 -11.31 11.50 -14.88
C CYS A 12 -11.23 13.02 -14.65
N ASP A 13 -11.92 13.82 -15.45
CA ASP A 13 -11.91 15.29 -15.35
C ASP A 13 -12.60 15.82 -14.09
N HIS A 14 -13.41 14.99 -13.43
CA HIS A 14 -14.14 15.32 -12.22
C HIS A 14 -13.39 14.91 -10.95
N ILE A 15 -12.22 14.29 -11.09
CA ILE A 15 -11.43 13.77 -9.97
C ILE A 15 -10.23 14.71 -9.74
N ASP A 16 -10.17 15.29 -8.55
CA ASP A 16 -9.03 16.06 -8.08
C ASP A 16 -8.34 15.34 -6.92
N VAL A 17 -7.01 15.29 -6.96
CA VAL A 17 -6.21 14.70 -5.89
C VAL A 17 -5.35 15.77 -5.26
N HIS A 18 -5.41 15.86 -3.95
CA HIS A 18 -4.70 16.82 -3.13
C HIS A 18 -3.85 16.09 -2.10
N HIS A 19 -2.60 16.52 -1.95
CA HIS A 19 -1.76 16.13 -0.83
C HIS A 19 -1.88 17.18 0.27
N LYS A 20 -2.31 16.76 1.45
CA LYS A 20 -2.33 17.61 2.64
C LYS A 20 -1.06 17.38 3.43
N LYS A 21 -0.13 18.34 3.40
CA LYS A 21 1.06 18.32 4.24
C LYS A 21 0.67 18.50 5.70
N HIS A 22 1.52 18.01 6.62
CA HIS A 22 1.31 18.14 8.06
C HIS A 22 1.14 19.59 8.54
N THR A 23 1.67 20.56 7.77
CA THR A 23 1.58 22.01 8.01
C THR A 23 0.24 22.64 7.61
N GLY A 24 -0.74 21.85 7.14
CA GLY A 24 -2.06 22.33 6.74
C GLY A 24 -2.16 22.83 5.30
N HIS A 25 -1.03 22.99 4.59
CA HIS A 25 -1.03 23.35 3.19
C HIS A 25 -1.45 22.16 2.31
N SER A 26 -2.45 22.38 1.46
CA SER A 26 -2.88 21.43 0.42
C SER A 26 -2.18 21.76 -0.90
N GLU A 27 -1.58 20.75 -1.52
CA GLU A 27 -0.92 20.83 -2.82
C GLU A 27 -1.60 19.86 -3.78
N LYS A 28 -1.99 20.33 -4.97
CA LYS A 28 -2.64 19.45 -5.96
C LYS A 28 -1.60 18.44 -6.47
N LEU A 29 -1.91 17.15 -6.34
CA LEU A 29 -1.11 16.09 -6.92
C LEU A 29 -1.52 15.90 -8.38
N SER A 30 -0.54 15.93 -9.28
CA SER A 30 -0.76 15.54 -10.66
C SER A 30 -1.10 14.05 -10.72
N LYS A 31 -2.26 13.74 -11.33
CA LYS A 31 -2.64 12.36 -11.67
C LYS A 31 -1.63 11.84 -12.69
N THR A 32 -1.03 10.69 -12.41
CA THR A 32 -0.02 10.08 -13.29
C THR A 32 -0.67 9.29 -14.42
N TYR A 33 -1.85 8.73 -14.15
CA TYR A 33 -2.66 7.99 -15.11
C TYR A 33 -4.12 8.06 -14.68
N CYS A 34 -5.02 8.32 -15.62
CA CYS A 34 -6.45 8.28 -15.37
C CYS A 34 -7.12 7.73 -16.62
N ASN A 35 -7.83 6.61 -16.46
CA ASN A 35 -8.50 5.92 -17.55
C ASN A 35 -10.00 5.82 -17.26
N ASP A 36 -10.77 6.49 -18.12
CA ASP A 36 -12.19 6.26 -18.29
C ASP A 36 -12.32 5.13 -19.31
N LEU A 37 -12.55 3.90 -18.85
CA LEU A 37 -12.86 2.80 -19.75
C LEU A 37 -14.22 3.10 -20.38
N ASN A 38 -14.24 3.42 -21.69
CA ASN A 38 -15.33 4.00 -22.49
C ASN A 38 -16.72 3.30 -22.44
N ASN A 39 -16.90 2.23 -21.66
CA ASN A 39 -18.17 1.52 -21.43
C ASN A 39 -18.32 0.97 -20.00
N SER A 40 -17.42 1.34 -19.09
CA SER A 40 -17.26 0.62 -17.84
C SER A 40 -17.71 1.46 -16.66
N PHE A 41 -18.46 0.82 -15.79
CA PHE A 41 -18.81 1.25 -14.45
C PHE A 41 -17.58 1.50 -13.54
N ILE A 42 -16.36 1.49 -14.08
CA ILE A 42 -15.11 1.57 -13.34
C ILE A 42 -14.27 2.76 -13.85
N THR A 43 -13.85 3.60 -12.93
CA THR A 43 -12.95 4.73 -13.20
C THR A 43 -11.67 4.54 -12.40
N SER A 44 -10.55 4.43 -13.10
CA SER A 44 -9.24 4.11 -12.52
C SER A 44 -8.30 5.29 -12.63
N PHE A 45 -7.69 5.69 -11.51
CA PHE A 45 -6.67 6.73 -11.51
C PHE A 45 -5.52 6.40 -10.57
N SER A 46 -4.35 6.95 -10.85
CA SER A 46 -3.17 6.77 -10.02
C SER A 46 -2.42 8.08 -9.80
N PHE A 47 -1.75 8.15 -8.67
CA PHE A 47 -0.92 9.27 -8.27
C PHE A 47 0.25 8.79 -7.41
N GLN A 48 1.35 9.53 -7.47
CA GLN A 48 2.51 9.27 -6.65
C GLN A 48 2.31 9.82 -5.23
N ILE A 49 2.64 8.99 -4.24
CA ILE A 49 2.67 9.41 -2.85
C ILE A 49 4.09 9.89 -2.56
N PRO A 50 4.31 11.17 -2.22
CA PRO A 50 5.66 11.71 -2.08
C PRO A 50 6.38 11.24 -0.81
N THR A 51 5.65 10.86 0.25
CA THR A 51 6.23 10.50 1.55
C THR A 51 5.46 9.36 2.23
N HIS A 52 6.16 8.55 3.03
CA HIS A 52 5.59 7.43 3.82
C HIS A 52 4.61 7.89 4.92
N ILE A 53 4.70 9.17 5.31
CA ILE A 53 3.71 9.83 6.17
C ILE A 53 3.10 10.94 5.32
N SER A 54 1.85 10.74 4.91
CA SER A 54 1.14 11.68 4.03
C SER A 54 -0.36 11.50 4.16
N THR A 55 -1.11 12.55 3.79
CA THR A 55 -2.56 12.47 3.67
C THR A 55 -2.93 12.86 2.25
N ALA A 56 -3.49 11.90 1.50
CA ALA A 56 -4.07 12.16 0.20
C ALA A 56 -5.57 12.38 0.34
N GLN A 57 -6.08 13.46 -0.22
CA GLN A 57 -7.50 13.75 -0.31
C GLN A 57 -7.90 13.68 -1.78
N VAL A 58 -8.88 12.83 -2.08
CA VAL A 58 -9.48 12.70 -3.40
C VAL A 58 -10.83 13.37 -3.35
N ALA A 59 -11.04 14.39 -4.17
CA ALA A 59 -12.31 15.06 -4.37
C ALA A 59 -12.89 14.63 -5.72
N ILE A 60 -14.16 14.25 -5.72
CA ILE A 60 -14.91 13.84 -6.90
C ILE A 60 -16.07 14.83 -7.04
N ASN A 61 -15.98 15.68 -8.05
CA ASN A 61 -16.89 16.79 -8.27
C ASN A 61 -18.06 16.35 -9.15
N GLY A 62 -19.26 16.35 -8.60
CA GLY A 62 -20.51 16.01 -9.26
C GLY A 62 -21.34 15.02 -8.45
N PRO A 63 -22.61 14.83 -8.83
CA PRO A 63 -23.54 13.96 -8.13
C PRO A 63 -23.33 12.48 -8.50
N TYR A 64 -22.10 11.98 -8.29
CA TYR A 64 -21.72 10.62 -8.64
C TYR A 64 -21.98 9.65 -7.48
N PHE A 65 -22.66 8.55 -7.80
CA PHE A 65 -22.69 7.39 -6.92
C PHE A 65 -21.43 6.54 -7.12
N ILE A 66 -20.97 5.91 -6.04
CA ILE A 66 -19.80 5.03 -6.04
C ILE A 66 -20.22 3.80 -5.23
N GLY A 67 -20.29 2.65 -5.88
CA GLY A 67 -20.69 1.40 -5.23
C GLY A 67 -19.58 0.76 -4.41
N ALA A 68 -18.35 0.83 -4.91
CA ALA A 68 -17.16 0.32 -4.21
C ALA A 68 -15.90 1.09 -4.61
N ILE A 69 -14.88 1.00 -3.77
CA ILE A 69 -13.56 1.60 -4.00
C ILE A 69 -12.50 0.54 -3.81
N ARG A 70 -11.62 0.36 -4.79
CA ARG A 70 -10.41 -0.43 -4.65
C ARG A 70 -9.22 0.50 -4.49
N LEU A 71 -8.50 0.41 -3.38
CA LEU A 71 -7.25 1.14 -3.15
C LEU A 71 -6.08 0.19 -3.32
N CYS A 72 -5.15 0.53 -4.19
CA CYS A 72 -3.94 -0.24 -4.44
C CYS A 72 -2.69 0.60 -4.19
N LEU A 73 -1.76 0.03 -3.44
CA LEU A 73 -0.50 0.63 -3.08
C LEU A 73 0.62 -0.19 -3.69
N HIS A 74 1.30 0.43 -4.65
CA HIS A 74 2.43 -0.14 -5.34
C HIS A 74 3.66 0.73 -5.04
N GLY A 75 4.73 0.12 -4.58
CA GLY A 75 6.06 0.71 -4.43
C GLY A 75 7.01 0.10 -5.45
N LEU A 76 7.75 0.95 -6.15
CA LEU A 76 8.80 0.49 -7.05
C LEU A 76 10.01 0.02 -6.24
N PRO A 77 10.70 -1.06 -6.63
CA PRO A 77 11.96 -1.44 -6.02
C PRO A 77 13.00 -0.35 -6.30
N THR A 78 13.34 0.45 -5.30
CA THR A 78 14.47 1.38 -5.38
C THR A 78 15.74 0.64 -4.98
N TYR A 79 16.70 0.61 -5.91
CA TYR A 79 18.07 0.19 -5.66
C TYR A 79 18.84 1.41 -5.17
N VAL A 80 19.16 1.47 -3.88
CA VAL A 80 20.05 2.53 -3.36
C VAL A 80 21.47 1.98 -3.39
N ASN A 81 22.24 2.41 -4.39
CA ASN A 81 23.67 2.20 -4.46
C ASN A 81 24.36 3.13 -3.44
N ASP A 82 24.35 2.76 -2.17
CA ASP A 82 25.37 3.25 -1.24
C ASP A 82 26.46 2.18 -1.17
N GLU A 83 27.71 2.61 -1.42
CA GLU A 83 28.87 1.77 -1.77
C GLU A 83 29.27 0.68 -0.74
N ASP A 84 28.62 0.62 0.43
CA ASP A 84 28.89 -0.36 1.48
C ASP A 84 27.69 -1.25 1.87
N GLU A 85 26.45 -0.91 1.48
CA GLU A 85 25.25 -1.67 1.86
C GLU A 85 24.24 -1.77 0.71
N HIS A 86 24.10 -2.97 0.13
CA HIS A 86 23.09 -3.25 -0.87
C HIS A 86 21.71 -3.24 -0.20
N ARG A 87 21.05 -2.09 -0.22
CA ARG A 87 19.69 -1.90 0.31
C ARG A 87 18.71 -2.00 -0.85
N GLU A 88 18.02 -3.14 -0.91
CA GLU A 88 16.98 -3.40 -1.89
C GLU A 88 15.60 -3.26 -1.22
N LEU A 89 14.81 -2.28 -1.65
CA LEU A 89 13.38 -2.31 -1.35
C LEU A 89 12.76 -3.39 -2.24
N LYS A 90 12.29 -4.49 -1.65
CA LYS A 90 11.84 -5.63 -2.46
C LYS A 90 10.45 -5.44 -3.04
N GLU A 91 9.48 -5.03 -2.24
CA GLU A 91 8.10 -4.96 -2.71
C GLU A 91 7.19 -4.20 -1.74
N LEU A 92 6.28 -3.42 -2.31
CA LEU A 92 5.02 -3.01 -1.70
C LEU A 92 3.99 -3.20 -2.81
N ASP A 93 3.16 -4.23 -2.73
CA ASP A 93 2.08 -4.47 -3.68
C ASP A 93 0.85 -4.99 -2.92
N VAL A 94 -0.07 -4.09 -2.58
CA VAL A 94 -1.29 -4.45 -1.84
C VAL A 94 -2.49 -3.71 -2.39
N CYS A 95 -3.57 -4.45 -2.64
CA CYS A 95 -4.87 -3.93 -3.01
C CYS A 95 -5.93 -4.30 -1.96
N THR A 96 -6.82 -3.37 -1.65
CA THR A 96 -7.94 -3.60 -0.75
C THR A 96 -9.22 -3.05 -1.36
N LEU A 97 -10.27 -3.87 -1.36
CA LEU A 97 -11.59 -3.51 -1.86
C LEU A 97 -12.50 -3.11 -0.69
N PHE A 98 -13.12 -1.94 -0.80
CA PHE A 98 -14.05 -1.40 0.16
C PHE A 98 -15.42 -1.27 -0.48
N HIS A 99 -16.41 -1.93 0.11
CA HIS A 99 -17.78 -1.91 -0.36
C HIS A 99 -18.73 -2.02 0.82
N THR A 100 -19.96 -1.59 0.61
CA THR A 100 -21.08 -1.76 1.54
C THR A 100 -22.22 -2.44 0.82
N ASP A 101 -22.80 -3.45 1.45
CA ASP A 101 -23.88 -4.21 0.84
C ASP A 101 -25.10 -3.33 0.61
N LYS A 102 -25.54 -3.27 -0.65
CA LYS A 102 -26.74 -2.53 -1.09
C LYS A 102 -26.71 -1.03 -0.75
N GLN A 103 -25.53 -0.48 -0.50
CA GLN A 103 -25.33 0.94 -0.19
C GLN A 103 -24.18 1.49 -1.01
N THR A 104 -24.18 2.80 -1.21
CA THR A 104 -23.07 3.50 -1.88
C THR A 104 -22.14 4.13 -0.85
N ILE A 105 -20.89 4.35 -1.26
CA ILE A 105 -19.87 4.96 -0.41
C ILE A 105 -20.33 6.34 0.07
N GLY A 106 -20.03 6.65 1.33
CA GLY A 106 -20.22 7.94 1.99
C GLY A 106 -19.65 9.11 1.20
N ARG A 107 -20.22 10.30 1.41
CA ARG A 107 -19.73 11.55 0.84
C ARG A 107 -18.39 11.95 1.42
N SER A 108 -18.12 11.56 2.67
CA SER A 108 -16.87 11.85 3.36
C SER A 108 -16.38 10.59 4.05
N THR A 109 -15.52 9.83 3.39
CA THR A 109 -14.96 8.60 3.96
C THR A 109 -13.47 8.75 4.27
N TYR A 110 -13.06 8.21 5.40
CA TYR A 110 -11.67 8.20 5.85
C TYR A 110 -11.11 6.77 5.80
N PHE A 111 -9.92 6.64 5.20
CA PHE A 111 -9.16 5.40 5.11
C PHE A 111 -7.81 5.61 5.80
N ASN A 112 -7.50 4.79 6.79
CA ASN A 112 -6.18 4.79 7.42
C ASN A 112 -5.39 3.61 6.89
N ALA A 113 -4.24 3.84 6.27
CA ALA A 113 -3.32 2.81 5.82
C ALA A 113 -2.04 2.84 6.66
N ASP A 114 -1.95 1.90 7.60
CA ASP A 114 -0.79 1.76 8.49
C ASP A 114 0.18 0.71 7.97
N PHE A 115 1.46 1.06 7.85
CA PHE A 115 2.51 0.17 7.38
C PHE A 115 3.54 -0.15 8.45
N VAL A 116 4.02 -1.39 8.47
CA VAL A 116 5.23 -1.78 9.19
C VAL A 116 6.33 -2.15 8.21
N ARG A 117 7.52 -1.68 8.54
CA ARG A 117 8.76 -2.06 7.86
C ARG A 117 9.20 -3.43 8.37
N VAL A 118 9.40 -4.36 7.45
CA VAL A 118 10.03 -5.65 7.71
C VAL A 118 11.40 -5.63 7.06
N VAL A 119 12.47 -5.64 7.86
CA VAL A 119 13.85 -5.64 7.38
C VAL A 119 14.41 -7.06 7.52
N ASN A 120 14.71 -7.71 6.41
CA ASN A 120 15.47 -8.96 6.43
C ASN A 120 16.96 -8.64 6.24
N VAL A 121 17.77 -9.16 7.16
CA VAL A 121 19.22 -9.05 7.13
C VAL A 121 19.79 -10.44 6.86
N THR A 122 20.55 -10.57 5.78
CA THR A 122 21.25 -11.80 5.43
C THR A 122 22.74 -11.61 5.65
N LYS A 123 23.27 -12.25 6.69
CA LYS A 123 24.70 -12.16 7.01
C LYS A 123 25.52 -13.10 6.09
N PRO A 124 26.67 -12.64 5.60
CA PRO A 124 27.54 -13.43 4.73
C PRO A 124 28.24 -14.56 5.51
N LEU A 125 28.64 -15.62 4.79
CA LEU A 125 29.47 -16.71 5.32
C LEU A 125 30.96 -16.35 5.39
N ARG A 126 31.41 -15.47 4.49
CA ARG A 126 32.82 -15.08 4.36
C ARG A 126 32.98 -13.62 4.79
N ARG A 127 34.09 -13.29 5.45
CA ARG A 127 34.42 -11.90 5.85
C ARG A 127 34.52 -10.93 4.67
N ASN A 128 34.72 -11.43 3.45
CA ASN A 128 34.89 -10.61 2.24
C ASN A 128 33.58 -10.43 1.43
N GLN A 129 32.44 -10.83 1.99
CA GLN A 129 31.13 -10.66 1.35
C GLN A 129 30.32 -9.63 2.14
N HIS A 130 29.45 -8.88 1.46
CA HIS A 130 28.63 -7.86 2.08
C HIS A 130 27.38 -8.44 2.75
N THR A 131 26.86 -7.71 3.75
CA THR A 131 25.56 -8.02 4.35
C THR A 131 24.46 -7.50 3.44
N ASN A 132 23.54 -8.37 3.05
CA ASN A 132 22.41 -7.97 2.20
C ASN A 132 21.23 -7.54 3.07
N TYR A 133 20.71 -6.35 2.80
CA TYR A 133 19.54 -5.80 3.46
C TYR A 133 18.38 -5.76 2.47
N SER A 134 17.25 -6.34 2.86
CA SER A 134 16.00 -6.19 2.11
C SER A 134 14.92 -5.64 3.02
N ALA A 135 14.20 -4.63 2.58
CA ALA A 135 13.04 -4.10 3.29
C ALA A 135 11.76 -4.38 2.52
N LEU A 136 10.70 -4.75 3.25
CA LEU A 136 9.35 -4.97 2.74
C LEU A 136 8.36 -4.23 3.62
N TRP A 137 7.40 -3.53 3.01
CA TRP A 137 6.35 -2.84 3.73
C TRP A 137 5.11 -3.73 3.80
N LYS A 138 4.64 -4.01 5.01
CA LYS A 138 3.39 -4.74 5.22
C LYS A 138 2.32 -3.81 5.77
N PRO A 139 1.13 -3.73 5.17
CA PRO A 139 0.02 -3.06 5.81
C PRO A 139 -0.44 -3.89 7.02
N ILE A 140 -0.72 -3.22 8.12
CA ILE A 140 -1.25 -3.86 9.34
C ILE A 140 -2.74 -3.61 9.46
N THR A 141 -3.19 -2.41 9.07
CA THR A 141 -4.57 -2.01 9.27
C THR A 141 -4.99 -1.07 8.16
N THR A 142 -6.08 -1.43 7.48
CA THR A 142 -6.88 -0.50 6.67
C THR A 142 -8.19 -0.24 7.40
N TYR A 143 -8.20 0.72 8.33
CA TYR A 143 -9.40 1.05 9.10
C TYR A 143 -10.24 2.08 8.34
N ILE A 144 -11.57 1.92 8.41
CA ILE A 144 -12.54 2.83 7.80
C ILE A 144 -13.52 3.30 8.87
N ASP A 145 -13.60 4.61 9.03
CA ASP A 145 -14.71 5.24 9.73
C ASP A 145 -15.90 5.30 8.77
N ASN A 146 -16.78 4.30 8.88
CA ASN A 146 -18.06 4.16 8.19
C ASN A 146 -18.08 4.40 6.66
N LEU A 147 -18.27 3.32 5.90
CA LEU A 147 -18.37 3.41 4.44
C LEU A 147 -19.70 4.00 3.95
N SER A 148 -20.73 4.13 4.79
CA SER A 148 -22.02 4.71 4.41
C SER A 148 -22.37 5.90 5.29
N ASP A 149 -22.88 6.97 4.70
CA ASP A 149 -23.59 7.97 5.49
C ASP A 149 -25.02 7.49 5.73
N ASP A 150 -25.61 7.86 6.86
CA ASP A 150 -27.02 7.62 7.13
C ASP A 150 -27.88 8.28 6.03
N LEU A 151 -28.89 7.53 5.60
CA LEU A 151 -29.79 7.90 4.51
C LEU A 151 -30.63 9.12 4.91
N TYR A 152 -30.27 10.32 4.46
CA TYR A 152 -31.11 11.51 4.65
C TYR A 152 -32.34 11.42 3.74
N TYR A 153 -33.42 10.82 4.28
CA TYR A 153 -34.83 10.81 3.86
C TYR A 153 -35.17 10.62 2.37
N ALA A 154 -35.99 9.61 2.07
CA ALA A 154 -36.79 9.57 0.84
C ALA A 154 -38.02 10.48 1.03
N LYS A 155 -38.14 11.55 0.25
CA LYS A 155 -39.42 12.24 0.05
C LYS A 155 -39.90 11.88 -1.36
N TYR A 156 -41.06 11.22 -1.44
CA TYR A 156 -41.67 10.76 -2.70
C TYR A 156 -40.98 9.61 -3.45
N GLY A 157 -40.17 8.78 -2.77
CA GLY A 157 -39.57 7.59 -3.39
C GLY A 157 -38.31 7.85 -4.22
N GLU A 158 -37.86 9.10 -4.29
CA GLU A 158 -36.58 9.47 -4.88
C GLU A 158 -35.52 9.63 -3.78
N TYR A 159 -34.35 9.02 -3.98
CA TYR A 159 -33.25 9.03 -3.02
C TYR A 159 -32.59 10.42 -3.01
N LEU A 160 -32.68 11.19 -1.93
CA LEU A 160 -32.14 12.58 -1.84
C LEU A 160 -30.61 12.69 -1.70
N ARG A 161 -29.85 11.59 -1.86
CA ARG A 161 -28.37 11.58 -1.79
C ARG A 161 -27.72 12.44 -2.90
N TYR A 162 -28.47 12.82 -3.93
CA TYR A 162 -28.03 13.52 -5.14
C TYR A 162 -27.91 15.05 -5.03
N ALA A 163 -28.15 15.66 -3.86
CA ALA A 163 -28.08 17.12 -3.69
C ALA A 163 -26.65 17.66 -3.37
N SER A 164 -25.63 16.81 -3.48
CA SER A 164 -24.23 17.18 -3.24
C SER A 164 -23.45 17.22 -4.54
N ASP A 165 -22.75 18.33 -4.75
CA ASP A 165 -21.86 18.50 -5.89
C ASP A 165 -20.47 17.89 -5.66
N GLN A 166 -20.22 17.24 -4.52
CA GLN A 166 -18.89 16.68 -4.22
C GLN A 166 -18.93 15.47 -3.27
N THR A 167 -18.09 14.48 -3.57
CA THR A 167 -17.73 13.36 -2.71
C THR A 167 -16.22 13.41 -2.44
N THR A 168 -15.81 13.23 -1.20
CA THR A 168 -14.42 13.35 -0.76
C THR A 168 -13.97 12.10 -0.01
N PHE A 169 -12.81 11.57 -0.40
CA PHE A 169 -12.13 10.48 0.29
C PHE A 169 -10.80 10.97 0.82
N THR A 170 -10.52 10.66 2.08
CA THR A 170 -9.24 10.99 2.70
C THR A 170 -8.51 9.71 3.04
N VAL A 171 -7.34 9.52 2.46
CA VAL A 171 -6.46 8.39 2.74
C VAL A 171 -5.24 8.89 3.52
N LYS A 172 -5.08 8.42 4.74
CA LYS A 172 -3.96 8.74 5.62
C LYS A 172 -2.96 7.59 5.62
N PHE A 173 -1.74 7.88 5.20
CA PHE A 173 -0.61 6.96 5.21
C PHE A 173 0.21 7.21 6.46
N LYS A 174 0.48 6.14 7.20
CA LYS A 174 1.33 6.21 8.39
C LYS A 174 2.26 5.00 8.43
N GLU A 175 3.54 5.30 8.55
CA GLU A 175 4.54 4.32 8.96
C GLU A 175 4.52 4.17 10.48
N GLN A 176 4.55 2.92 10.97
CA GLN A 176 4.68 2.64 12.39
C GLN A 176 6.10 2.90 12.89
N ASN A 177 6.21 3.33 14.14
CA ASN A 177 7.49 3.67 14.77
C ASN A 177 8.39 2.46 15.09
N TYR A 178 7.95 1.24 14.74
CA TYR A 178 8.68 0.01 14.96
C TYR A 178 8.83 -0.77 13.65
N TYR A 179 9.88 -1.58 13.57
CA TYR A 179 10.14 -2.46 12.44
C TYR A 179 10.37 -3.88 12.93
N VAL A 180 10.05 -4.85 12.07
CA VAL A 180 10.34 -6.27 12.33
C VAL A 180 11.65 -6.61 11.66
N GLN A 181 12.63 -7.05 12.44
CA GLN A 181 13.92 -7.48 11.92
C GLN A 181 14.02 -9.01 11.88
N ASN A 182 14.15 -9.56 10.68
CA ASN A 182 14.43 -10.97 10.49
C ASN A 182 15.92 -11.17 10.21
N ASN A 183 16.64 -11.69 11.19
CA ASN A 183 18.03 -12.08 11.03
C ASN A 183 18.09 -13.53 10.54
N LYS A 184 18.50 -13.74 9.29
CA LYS A 184 18.79 -15.09 8.78
C LYS A 184 20.28 -15.39 8.95
N SER A 185 20.59 -16.45 9.70
CA SER A 185 21.91 -17.07 9.68
C SER A 185 22.15 -17.69 8.30
N PRO A 186 23.41 -17.82 7.87
CA PRO A 186 23.70 -18.27 6.51
C PRO A 186 23.11 -19.65 6.21
N ILE A 187 22.68 -19.84 4.96
CA ILE A 187 22.22 -21.13 4.44
C ILE A 187 23.45 -22.06 4.44
N ILE A 188 23.55 -22.92 5.46
CA ILE A 188 24.56 -23.97 5.48
C ILE A 188 24.28 -24.86 4.28
N ARG A 189 25.17 -24.87 3.29
CA ARG A 189 25.07 -25.80 2.16
C ARG A 189 25.08 -27.21 2.75
N ARG A 190 24.11 -28.07 2.38
CA ARG A 190 24.06 -29.47 2.84
C ARG A 190 25.44 -30.14 2.77
N GLY A 191 26.22 -29.87 1.72
CA GLY A 191 27.58 -30.39 1.56
C GLY A 191 28.60 -29.98 2.64
N ALA A 192 28.45 -28.82 3.29
CA ALA A 192 29.31 -28.43 4.42
C ALA A 192 28.97 -29.20 5.70
N ILE A 193 27.69 -29.52 5.91
CA ILE A 193 27.26 -30.44 6.98
C ILE A 193 27.80 -31.83 6.66
N THR A 194 27.60 -32.32 5.44
CA THR A 194 28.09 -33.65 5.02
C THR A 194 29.61 -33.75 5.19
N PHE A 195 30.35 -32.71 4.79
CA PHE A 195 31.82 -32.69 4.93
C PHE A 195 32.26 -32.65 6.40
N HIS A 196 31.63 -31.83 7.25
CA HIS A 196 31.94 -31.83 8.69
C HIS A 196 31.58 -33.16 9.36
N THR A 197 30.46 -33.77 9.00
CA THR A 197 30.06 -35.09 9.50
C THR A 197 31.05 -36.18 9.04
N PHE A 198 31.50 -36.14 7.79
CA PHE A 198 32.53 -37.07 7.29
C PHE A 198 33.86 -36.87 8.02
N MET A 199 34.33 -35.63 8.16
CA MET A 199 35.56 -35.31 8.91
C MET A 199 35.49 -35.79 10.36
N PHE A 200 34.34 -35.59 11.04
CA PHE A 200 34.15 -36.04 12.42
C PHE A 200 34.12 -37.56 12.53
N MET A 201 33.52 -38.26 11.55
CA MET A 201 33.55 -39.73 11.50
C MET A 201 34.95 -40.28 11.24
N PHE A 202 35.72 -39.68 10.31
CA PHE A 202 37.10 -40.09 10.07
C PHE A 202 38.00 -39.86 11.29
N LEU A 203 37.81 -38.76 12.01
CA LEU A 203 38.59 -38.44 13.20
C LEU A 203 38.29 -39.40 14.35
N LEU A 204 37.06 -39.92 14.46
CA LEU A 204 36.70 -40.98 15.42
C LEU A 204 37.30 -42.34 15.04
N ILE A 205 37.39 -42.65 13.74
CA ILE A 205 38.00 -43.89 13.24
C ILE A 205 39.53 -43.90 13.49
N ASP A 206 40.20 -42.76 13.37
CA ASP A 206 41.64 -42.63 13.62
C ASP A 206 42.02 -42.68 15.12
N THR A 207 41.02 -42.64 16.02
CA THR A 207 41.21 -42.68 17.49
C THR A 207 40.86 -44.03 18.14
N ILE A 208 40.62 -45.07 17.34
CA ILE A 208 40.48 -46.47 17.79
C ILE A 208 41.72 -47.25 17.35
#